data_AF-A0A7Y6ACK8-F1
#
_entry.id   AF-A0A7Y6ACK8-F1
#
_cell.length_a   1.000
_cell.length_b   1.000
_cell.length_c   1.000
_cell.angle_alpha   90.00
_cell.angle_beta   90.00
_cell.angle_gamma   90.00
#
_symmetry.space_group_name_H-M   'P 1'
#
loop_
_entity.id
_entity.type
_entity.pdbx_description
1 polymer ?
#
loop_
_entity_poly.entity_id
_entity_poly.type
_entity_poly.pdbx_seq_one_letter_code
_entity_poly.pdbx_strand_id
1 'polypeptide(L)' 'MHPRLELRFARPGFLKPKPTFPAELARACRDCGALFAFLSESVRDRLDAAADDLTDIEW' A
#
# COMPACT_ATOMS: atom_id res chain seq x y z
N MET A 1 5.76 12.40 18.34
CA MET A 1 5.63 11.15 17.57
C MET A 1 4.82 11.49 16.32
N HIS A 2 5.42 11.46 15.13
CA HIS A 2 4.70 11.80 13.89
C HIS A 2 3.81 10.63 13.46
N PRO A 3 2.60 10.87 12.90
CA PRO A 3 1.76 9.80 12.38
C PRO A 3 2.50 9.03 11.27
N ARG A 4 2.40 7.69 11.29
CA ARG A 4 2.98 6.82 10.25
C ARG A 4 2.26 7.03 8.92
N LEU A 5 3.01 7.03 7.82
CA LEU A 5 2.45 7.04 6.47
C LEU A 5 1.84 5.67 6.17
N GLU A 6 0.66 5.66 5.55
CA GLU A 6 -0.06 4.43 5.19
C GLU A 6 -0.43 4.44 3.71
N LEU A 7 -0.15 3.35 3.01
CA LEU A 7 -0.65 3.10 1.66
C LEU A 7 -1.98 2.35 1.71
N ARG A 8 -2.91 2.84 0.89
CA ARG A 8 -4.33 2.55 0.97
C ARG A 8 -4.88 2.30 -0.44
N PHE A 9 -5.21 1.04 -0.76
CA PHE A 9 -5.70 0.66 -2.09
C PHE A 9 -7.10 1.22 -2.42
N ALA A 10 -7.36 1.49 -3.70
CA ALA A 10 -8.66 1.96 -4.21
C ALA A 10 -9.71 0.82 -4.23
N ARG A 11 -11.00 1.16 -4.09
CA ARG A 11 -12.11 0.19 -4.02
C ARG A 11 -12.51 -0.33 -5.40
N PRO A 12 -12.76 -1.64 -5.54
CA PRO A 12 -13.69 -2.19 -6.54
C PRO A 12 -15.11 -2.45 -6.00
N GLY A 13 -15.41 -2.22 -4.71
CA GLY A 13 -16.75 -2.49 -4.16
C GLY A 13 -16.92 -2.14 -2.68
N PHE A 14 -18.16 -2.15 -2.18
CA PHE A 14 -18.55 -1.59 -0.87
C PHE A 14 -18.15 -2.46 0.35
N LEU A 15 -17.87 -3.76 0.17
CA LEU A 15 -17.82 -4.74 1.26
C LEU A 15 -16.51 -5.54 1.42
N LYS A 16 -15.46 -5.32 0.61
CA LYS A 16 -14.19 -6.06 0.77
C LYS A 16 -13.26 -5.37 1.79
N PRO A 17 -12.59 -6.11 2.70
CA PRO A 17 -11.56 -5.57 3.59
C PRO A 17 -10.48 -4.83 2.80
N LYS A 18 -9.99 -3.72 3.36
CA LYS A 18 -8.93 -2.92 2.76
C LYS A 18 -7.58 -3.34 3.34
N PRO A 19 -6.68 -3.93 2.55
CA PRO A 19 -5.31 -4.10 3.02
C PRO A 19 -4.68 -2.70 3.14
N THR A 20 -4.15 -2.42 4.33
CA THR A 20 -3.44 -1.17 4.64
C THR A 20 -2.01 -1.53 4.95
N PHE A 21 -1.06 -0.85 4.31
CA PHE A 21 0.35 -1.17 4.46
C PHE A 21 1.10 0.05 5.02
N PRO A 22 1.95 -0.13 6.04
CA PRO A 22 2.79 0.94 6.53
C PRO A 22 3.82 1.31 5.48
N ALA A 23 3.94 2.60 5.20
CA ALA A 23 5.02 3.15 4.41
C ALA A 23 6.06 3.77 5.35
N GLU A 24 7.26 3.23 5.32
CA GLU A 24 8.39 3.70 6.15
C GLU A 24 9.32 4.62 5.36
N LEU A 25 9.15 4.67 4.03
CA LEU A 25 9.97 5.45 3.11
C LEU A 25 9.06 6.31 2.23
N ALA A 26 9.54 7.48 1.80
CA ALA A 26 8.84 8.32 0.84
C ALA A 26 9.81 9.20 0.06
N ARG A 27 9.46 9.55 -1.18
CA ARG A 27 10.14 10.57 -1.99
C ARG A 27 9.27 11.82 -2.04
N ALA A 28 9.84 12.95 -1.65
CA ALA A 28 9.23 14.24 -1.83
C ALA A 28 9.68 14.87 -3.16
N CYS A 29 8.74 15.38 -3.94
CA CYS A 29 9.03 16.31 -5.02
C CYS A 29 9.42 17.66 -4.43
N ARG A 30 10.60 18.17 -4.78
CA ARG A 30 11.09 19.45 -4.25
C ARG A 30 10.32 20.65 -4.78
N ASP A 31 9.78 20.55 -6.00
CA ASP A 31 9.12 21.68 -6.67
C ASP A 31 7.65 21.82 -6.28
N CYS A 32 6.90 20.71 -6.22
CA CYS A 32 5.47 20.74 -5.92
C CYS A 32 5.10 20.21 -4.52
N GLY A 33 6.06 19.70 -3.75
CA GLY A 33 5.83 19.16 -2.41
C GLY A 33 5.06 17.83 -2.37
N ALA A 34 4.76 17.23 -3.52
CA ALA A 34 4.08 15.93 -3.58
C ALA A 34 4.93 14.84 -2.90
N LEU A 35 4.29 14.00 -2.09
CA LEU A 35 4.94 12.92 -1.35
C LEU A 35 4.49 11.56 -1.91
N PHE A 36 5.44 10.78 -2.40
CA PHE A 36 5.22 9.42 -2.88
C PHE A 36 5.75 8.44 -1.85
N ALA A 37 4.83 7.83 -1.10
CA ALA A 37 5.14 6.81 -0.12
C ALA A 37 5.55 5.50 -0.81
N PHE A 38 6.54 4.81 -0.23
CA PHE A 38 6.99 3.49 -0.64
C PHE A 38 6.88 2.50 0.51
N LEU A 39 6.65 1.24 0.16
CA LEU A 39 6.73 0.12 1.07
C LEU A 39 8.19 -0.24 1.30
N SER A 40 8.55 -0.70 2.50
CA SER A 40 9.82 -1.40 2.70
C SER A 40 9.79 -2.76 1.97
N GLU A 41 10.95 -3.40 1.81
CA GLU A 41 11.05 -4.73 1.16
C GLU A 41 10.13 -5.75 1.84
N SER A 42 10.21 -5.88 3.16
CA SER A 42 9.36 -6.79 3.94
C SER A 42 7.87 -6.53 3.83
N VAL A 43 7.46 -5.27 3.63
CA VAL A 43 6.05 -4.90 3.44
C VAL A 43 5.63 -5.14 1.99
N ARG A 44 6.55 -5.06 1.03
CA ARG A 44 6.35 -5.44 -0.38
C ARG A 44 6.12 -6.94 -0.50
N ASP A 45 6.93 -7.77 0.16
CA ASP A 45 6.76 -9.23 0.15
C ASP A 45 5.38 -9.64 0.68
N ARG A 46 4.89 -8.96 1.74
CA ARG A 46 3.54 -9.20 2.28
C ARG A 46 2.45 -8.74 1.33
N LEU A 47 2.67 -7.66 0.59
CA LEU A 47 1.72 -7.19 -0.42
C LEU A 47 1.63 -8.22 -1.55
N ASP A 48 2.77 -8.71 -2.04
CA ASP A 48 2.83 -9.68 -3.13
C ASP A 48 2.16 -11.00 -2.73
N ALA A 49 2.46 -11.53 -1.53
CA ALA A 49 1.79 -12.72 -1.01
C ALA A 49 0.26 -12.53 -0.86
N ALA A 50 -0.18 -11.37 -0.37
CA ALA A 50 -1.61 -11.07 -0.27
C ALA A 50 -2.29 -10.90 -1.63
N ALA A 51 -1.54 -10.51 -2.68
CA ALA A 51 -2.03 -10.43 -4.04
C ALA A 51 -2.13 -11.82 -4.68
N ASP A 52 -1.15 -12.69 -4.46
CA ASP A 52 -1.16 -14.08 -4.91
C ASP A 52 -2.37 -14.85 -4.35
N ASP A 53 -2.66 -14.68 -3.05
CA ASP A 53 -3.85 -15.26 -2.39
C ASP A 53 -5.19 -14.77 -3.00
N LEU A 54 -5.21 -13.61 -3.67
CA LEU A 54 -6.40 -13.05 -4.31
C LEU A 54 -6.59 -13.53 -5.76
N THR A 55 -5.55 -14.05 -6.40
CA THR A 55 -5.59 -14.56 -7.78
C THR A 55 -6.15 -15.98 -7.91
N ASP A 56 -6.31 -16.71 -6.80
CA ASP A 56 -6.94 -18.05 -6.76
C ASP A 56 -8.49 -18.02 -6.79
N ILE A 57 -9.09 -16.89 -7.17
CA ILE A 57 -10.52 -16.84 -7.48
C ILE A 57 -10.69 -17.09 -8.98
N GLU A 58 -10.91 -18.36 -9.34
CA GLU A 58 -11.39 -18.74 -10.68
C GLU A 58 -12.71 -17.99 -10.97
N TRP A 59 -12.73 -17.22 -12.06
CA TRP A 59 -13.93 -16.54 -12.56
C TRP A 59 -14.80 -17.46 -13.40
#